data_AF-L5K7K2-F1
#
_entry.id   AF-L5K7K2-F1
#
_cell.length_a   1.000
_cell.length_b   1.000
_cell.length_c   1.000
_cell.angle_alpha   90.00
_cell.angle_beta   90.00
_cell.angle_gamma   90.00
#
_symmetry.space_group_name_H-M   'P 1'
#
loop_
_entity.id
_entity.type
_entity.pdbx_description
1 polymer ?
#
loop_
_entity_poly.entity_id
_entity_poly.type
_entity_poly.pdbx_seq_one_letter_code
_entity_poly.pdbx_strand_id
1 'polypeptide(L)' 'MSINCWSCTKIIQKLEKMVGKQPDKDSIAQAASRVCSKMRLLTGLCKKIMKTFLRRISKDIMAGKTPNEICVDIKMCKP' A
#
# COMPACT_ATOMS: atom_id res chain seq x y z
N MET A 1 -2.56 -7.83 -17.78
CA MET A 1 -2.90 -7.63 -16.35
C MET A 1 -1.76 -8.17 -15.50
N SER A 2 -0.93 -7.34 -14.88
CA SER A 2 0.20 -7.85 -14.08
C SER A 2 -0.28 -8.26 -12.69
N ILE A 3 0.09 -9.47 -12.24
CA ILE A 3 -0.20 -9.98 -10.88
C ILE A 3 0.26 -8.98 -9.81
N ASN A 4 1.36 -8.26 -10.08
CA ASN A 4 1.91 -7.21 -9.22
C ASN A 4 0.96 -6.03 -9.02
N CYS A 5 0.23 -5.62 -10.05
CA CYS A 5 -0.69 -4.47 -9.98
C CYS A 5 -1.90 -4.81 -9.11
N TRP A 6 -2.51 -5.98 -9.34
CA TRP A 6 -3.62 -6.48 -8.54
C TRP A 6 -3.22 -6.69 -7.07
N SER A 7 -2.02 -7.24 -6.85
CA SER A 7 -1.47 -7.42 -5.51
C SER A 7 -1.28 -6.08 -4.80
N CYS A 8 -0.68 -5.10 -5.49
CA CYS A 8 -0.46 -3.77 -4.94
C CYS A 8 -1.79 -3.09 -4.57
N THR A 9 -2.75 -3.03 -5.50
CA THR A 9 -4.05 -2.38 -5.25
C THR A 9 -4.78 -3.04 -4.08
N LYS A 10 -4.75 -4.38 -3.98
CA LYS A 10 -5.31 -5.10 -2.82
C LYS A 10 -4.61 -4.77 -1.51
N ILE A 11 -3.29 -4.60 -1.50
CA ILE A 11 -2.53 -4.20 -0.29
C ILE A 11 -3.00 -2.82 0.16
N ILE A 12 -3.01 -1.86 -0.78
CA ILE A 12 -3.35 -0.46 -0.48
C ILE A 12 -4.81 -0.32 -0.04
N GLN A 13 -5.76 -0.97 -0.72
CA GLN A 13 -7.16 -0.97 -0.29
C GLN A 13 -7.34 -1.47 1.15
N LYS A 14 -6.57 -2.48 1.53
CA LYS A 14 -6.67 -3.06 2.88
C LYS A 14 -5.95 -2.20 3.91
N LEU A 15 -4.88 -1.53 3.49
CA LEU A 15 -4.18 -0.52 4.28
C LEU A 15 -5.09 0.67 4.59
N GLU A 16 -5.74 1.26 3.59
CA GLU A 16 -6.70 2.36 3.79
C GLU A 16 -7.82 1.97 4.75
N LYS A 17 -8.38 0.77 4.59
CA LYS A 17 -9.40 0.24 5.52
C LYS A 17 -8.89 0.06 6.95
N MET A 18 -7.60 -0.22 7.15
CA MET A 18 -7.00 -0.34 8.48
C MET A 18 -6.70 1.02 9.10
N VAL A 19 -6.32 2.00 8.28
CA VAL A 19 -5.95 3.34 8.72
C VAL A 19 -7.20 4.20 9.03
N GLY A 20 -8.31 3.95 8.34
CA GLY A 20 -9.59 4.62 8.62
C GLY A 20 -9.70 6.02 8.03
N LYS A 21 -10.59 6.86 8.59
CA LYS A 21 -10.94 8.18 8.04
C LYS A 21 -9.84 9.24 8.16
N GLN A 22 -8.91 9.10 9.11
CA GLN A 22 -7.82 10.04 9.31
C GLN A 22 -6.47 9.30 9.22
N PRO A 23 -5.90 9.22 8.02
CA PRO A 23 -4.58 8.66 7.83
C PRO A 23 -3.49 9.57 8.40
N ASP A 24 -2.82 9.11 9.46
CA ASP A 24 -1.59 9.72 9.98
C ASP A 24 -0.35 8.91 9.56
N LYS A 25 0.80 9.57 9.39
CA LYS A 25 2.06 8.90 9.02
C LYS A 25 2.39 7.70 9.90
N ASP A 26 2.22 7.84 11.22
CA ASP A 26 2.56 6.77 12.16
C ASP A 26 1.58 5.59 12.03
N SER A 27 0.29 5.91 11.98
CA SER A 27 -0.79 4.92 11.76
C SER A 27 -0.61 4.17 10.44
N ILE A 28 -0.26 4.86 9.36
CA ILE A 28 0.00 4.23 8.05
C ILE A 28 1.23 3.33 8.14
N ALA A 29 2.32 3.77 8.77
CA ALA A 29 3.54 2.96 8.91
C ALA A 29 3.28 1.67 9.69
N GLN A 30 2.53 1.76 10.79
CA GLN A 30 2.14 0.58 11.56
C GLN A 30 1.18 -0.32 10.79
N ALA A 31 0.13 0.24 10.19
CA ALA A 31 -0.85 -0.51 9.41
C ALA A 31 -0.22 -1.16 8.18
N ALA A 32 0.77 -0.52 7.56
CA ALA A 32 1.53 -1.03 6.44
C ALA A 32 2.24 -2.34 6.83
N SER A 33 3.05 -2.31 7.89
CA SER A 33 3.72 -3.53 8.34
C SER A 33 2.74 -4.64 8.75
N ARG A 34 1.58 -4.27 9.31
CA ARG A 34 0.51 -5.22 9.72
C ARG A 34 -0.25 -5.82 8.53
N VAL A 35 -0.54 -5.05 7.49
CA VAL A 35 -1.29 -5.55 6.33
C VAL A 35 -0.49 -6.59 5.56
N CYS A 36 0.84 -6.47 5.51
CA CYS A 36 1.70 -7.49 4.92
C CYS A 36 1.63 -8.82 5.67
N SER A 37 1.55 -8.79 7.00
CA SER A 37 1.42 -10.02 7.81
C SER A 37 0.07 -10.72 7.59
N LYS A 38 -0.98 -9.97 7.23
CA LYS A 38 -2.27 -10.56 6.82
C LYS A 38 -2.22 -11.20 5.43
N MET A 39 -1.18 -10.94 4.67
CA MET A 39 -1.04 -11.33 3.27
C MET A 39 -0.08 -12.50 3.15
N ARG A 40 -0.56 -13.74 3.39
CA ARG A 40 0.25 -14.97 3.37
C ARG A 40 1.21 -15.05 2.17
N LEU A 41 0.67 -15.20 0.96
CA LEU A 41 1.48 -15.36 -0.26
C LEU A 41 2.21 -14.07 -0.69
N LEU A 42 1.69 -12.90 -0.29
CA LEU A 42 2.22 -11.60 -0.70
C LEU A 42 3.11 -10.95 0.37
N THR A 43 3.41 -11.64 1.48
CA THR A 43 4.15 -11.06 2.62
C THR A 43 5.50 -10.54 2.18
N GLY A 44 6.26 -11.33 1.41
CA GLY A 44 7.59 -10.95 0.95
C GLY A 44 7.55 -9.72 0.03
N LEU A 45 6.67 -9.73 -0.97
CA LEU A 45 6.50 -8.62 -1.91
C LEU A 45 6.00 -7.36 -1.20
N CYS A 46 4.99 -7.49 -0.34
CA CYS A 46 4.40 -6.39 0.42
C CYS A 46 5.45 -5.74 1.33
N LYS A 47 6.23 -6.52 2.08
CA LYS A 47 7.30 -6.00 2.93
C LYS A 47 8.36 -5.25 2.11
N LYS A 48 8.73 -5.76 0.94
CA LYS A 48 9.70 -5.10 0.05
C LYS A 48 9.15 -3.77 -0.49
N ILE A 49 7.88 -3.76 -0.91
CA ILE A 49 7.18 -2.56 -1.38
C ILE A 49 7.14 -1.53 -0.26
N MET A 50 6.70 -1.90 0.94
CA MET A 50 6.59 -0.97 2.04
C MET A 50 7.95 -0.48 2.49
N LYS A 51 8.94 -1.35 2.69
CA LYS A 51 10.27 -0.89 3.08
C LYS A 51 10.87 0.15 2.11
N THR A 52 10.57 0.04 0.81
CA THR A 52 11.13 0.93 -0.22
C THR A 52 10.26 2.17 -0.47
N PHE A 53 8.94 1.99 -0.47
CA PHE A 53 7.97 2.99 -0.93
C PHE A 53 7.03 3.51 0.17
N LEU A 54 7.19 3.10 1.44
CA LEU A 54 6.30 3.50 2.53
C LEU A 54 6.13 5.02 2.61
N ARG A 55 7.21 5.79 2.51
CA ARG A 55 7.12 7.27 2.54
C ARG A 55 6.20 7.82 1.46
N ARG A 56 6.25 7.25 0.25
CA ARG A 56 5.46 7.67 -0.91
C ARG A 56 4.01 7.20 -0.77
N ILE A 57 3.81 5.93 -0.43
CA ILE A 57 2.51 5.34 -0.11
C ILE A 57 1.80 6.14 0.99
N SER A 58 2.47 6.46 2.08
CA SER A 58 1.90 7.28 3.16
C SER A 58 1.49 8.66 2.66
N LYS A 59 2.33 9.33 1.85
CA LYS A 59 1.99 10.63 1.28
C LYS A 59 0.78 10.56 0.37
N ASP A 60 0.70 9.52 -0.46
CA ASP A 60 -0.40 9.31 -1.40
C ASP A 60 -1.71 8.97 -0.69
N ILE A 61 -1.67 8.13 0.36
CA ILE A 61 -2.84 7.84 1.20
C ILE A 61 -3.32 9.09 1.93
N MET A 62 -2.41 9.87 2.52
CA MET A 62 -2.77 11.14 3.16
C MET A 62 -3.33 12.16 2.17
N ALA A 63 -2.90 12.11 0.91
CA ALA A 63 -3.43 12.94 -0.17
C ALA A 63 -4.78 12.44 -0.71
N GLY A 64 -5.32 11.32 -0.20
CA GLY A 64 -6.58 10.73 -0.66
C GLY A 64 -6.50 10.10 -2.05
N LYS A 65 -5.30 9.71 -2.51
CA LYS A 65 -5.15 9.02 -3.80
C LYS A 65 -5.76 7.64 -3.76
N THR A 66 -6.31 7.21 -4.89
CA THR A 66 -6.87 5.86 -5.01
C THR A 66 -5.79 4.78 -5.02
N PRO A 67 -6.08 3.55 -4.55
CA PRO A 67 -5.15 2.42 -4.59
C PRO A 67 -4.44 2.21 -5.92
N ASN A 68 -5.14 2.46 -7.03
CA ASN A 68 -4.58 2.29 -8.36
C ASN A 68 -3.50 3.34 -8.63
N GLU A 69 -3.80 4.61 -8.35
CA GLU A 69 -2.83 5.69 -8.51
C GLU A 69 -1.59 5.49 -7.65
N ILE A 70 -1.74 5.07 -6.39
CA ILE A 70 -0.60 4.78 -5.51
C ILE A 70 0.29 3.71 -6.15
N CYS A 71 -0.32 2.66 -6.70
CA CYS A 71 0.40 1.57 -7.35
C CYS A 71 1.04 1.97 -8.68
N VAL A 72 0.46 2.91 -9.42
CA VAL A 72 1.08 3.51 -10.61
C VAL A 72 2.26 4.40 -10.22
N ASP A 73 2.13 5.18 -9.14
CA ASP A 73 3.16 6.11 -8.65
C ASP A 73 4.45 5.38 -8.23
N ILE A 74 4.30 4.20 -7.63
CA ILE A 74 5.42 3.31 -7.27
C ILE A 74 5.84 2.35 -8.40
N LYS A 75 5.31 2.54 -9.62
CA LYS A 75 5.59 1.74 -10.83
C LYS A 75 5.28 0.24 -10.70
N MET A 76 4.30 -0.11 -9.86
CA MET A 76 3.79 -1.49 -9.71
C MET A 76 2.62 -1.78 -10.66
N CYS A 77 1.86 -0.75 -11.02
CA CYS A 77 0.87 -0.77 -12.08
C CYS A 77 1.36 0.05 -13.28
N LYS A 78 0.90 -0.32 -14.47
CA LYS A 78 0.98 0.57 -15.63
C LYS A 78 -0.17 1.58 -15.55
N PRO A 79 0.04 2.84 -15.97
CA PRO A 79 -1.04 3.82 -16.10
C PRO A 79 -2.10 3.35 -17.09
#